data_AF-A0A3P1BIS2-F1
#
_entry.id   AF-A0A3P1BIS2-F1
#
_cell.length_a   1.000
_cell.length_b   1.000
_cell.length_c   1.000
_cell.angle_alpha   90.00
_cell.angle_beta   90.00
_cell.angle_gamma   90.00
#
_symmetry.space_group_name_H-M   'P 1'
#
loop_
_entity.id
_entity.type
_entity.pdbx_description
1 polymer ?
#
loop_
_entity_poly.entity_id
_entity_poly.type
_entity_poly.pdbx_seq_one_letter_code
_entity_poly.pdbx_strand_id
1 'polypeptide(L)'
;MKLTWTFYSKTNQPITLTVVYVPELDRHPLESGGFLDIESNRAYVDWATFKRFDDASIQVRKDAFGRLVRVTKNEEVKLGNALVRFDPEGRNPVQ
;
A
#
# COMPACT_ATOMS: atom_id res chain seq x y z
N MET A 1 -3.85 -5.22 10.14
CA MET A 1 -5.22 -5.43 9.59
C MET A 1 -5.13 -5.38 8.06
N LYS A 2 -6.04 -6.03 7.31
CA LYS A 2 -6.02 -6.00 5.84
C LYS A 2 -7.43 -5.78 5.27
N LEU A 3 -7.52 -5.04 4.18
CA LEU A 3 -8.74 -4.76 3.43
C LEU A 3 -8.51 -5.11 1.96
N THR A 4 -9.48 -5.75 1.33
CA THR A 4 -9.41 -6.08 -0.10
C THR A 4 -10.35 -5.16 -0.85
N TRP A 5 -9.82 -4.41 -1.81
CA TRP A 5 -10.60 -3.52 -2.65
C TRP A 5 -10.46 -3.95 -4.12
N THR A 6 -11.56 -4.43 -4.69
CA THR A 6 -11.63 -4.79 -6.12
C THR A 6 -12.29 -3.68 -6.90
N PHE A 7 -11.58 -3.16 -7.91
CA PHE A 7 -12.11 -2.21 -8.86
C PHE A 7 -12.41 -2.89 -10.19
N TYR A 8 -13.68 -2.81 -10.61
CA TYR A 8 -14.13 -3.30 -11.91
C TYR A 8 -14.06 -2.15 -12.92
N SER A 9 -13.06 -2.18 -13.80
CA SER A 9 -13.03 -1.34 -14.99
C SER A 9 -14.06 -1.86 -15.99
N LYS A 10 -14.81 -0.98 -16.67
CA LYS A 10 -15.77 -1.39 -17.73
C LYS A 10 -15.08 -2.08 -18.92
N THR A 11 -13.77 -1.96 -19.06
CA THR A 11 -13.00 -2.44 -20.22
C THR A 11 -11.81 -3.33 -19.86
N ASN A 12 -11.43 -3.45 -18.58
CA ASN A 12 -10.28 -4.26 -18.15
C ASN A 12 -10.67 -5.28 -17.09
N GLN A 13 -9.86 -6.33 -16.96
CA GLN A 13 -9.96 -7.33 -15.89
C GLN A 13 -10.07 -6.64 -14.50
N PRO A 14 -10.85 -7.23 -13.56
CA PRO A 14 -10.97 -6.69 -12.22
C PRO A 14 -9.60 -6.62 -11.54
N ILE A 15 -9.23 -5.42 -11.10
CA ILE A 15 -8.00 -5.21 -10.35
C ILE A 15 -8.35 -5.33 -8.87
N THR A 16 -7.78 -6.33 -8.21
CA THR A 16 -7.92 -6.53 -6.77
C THR A 16 -6.69 -6.01 -6.05
N LEU A 17 -6.86 -4.93 -5.30
CA LEU A 17 -5.84 -4.34 -4.44
C LEU A 17 -6.01 -4.87 -3.01
N THR A 18 -4.96 -5.47 -2.47
CA THR A 18 -4.91 -5.83 -1.04
C THR A 18 -4.22 -4.72 -0.27
N VAL A 19 -4.95 -4.00 0.58
CA VAL A 19 -4.42 -2.94 1.43
C VAL A 19 -4.11 -3.53 2.81
N VAL A 20 -2.87 -3.38 3.26
CA VAL A 20 -2.35 -3.90 4.53
C VAL A 20 -1.93 -2.71 5.38
N TYR A 21 -2.59 -2.56 6.53
CA TYR A 21 -2.19 -1.60 7.54
C TYR A 21 -0.93 -2.09 8.26
N VAL A 22 0.10 -1.24 8.27
CA VAL A 22 1.39 -1.46 8.93
C VAL A 22 1.58 -0.41 10.04
N PRO A 23 1.42 -0.77 11.33
CA PRO A 23 1.52 0.18 12.45
C PRO A 23 2.87 0.89 12.57
N GLU A 24 3.94 0.29 12.05
CA GLU A 24 5.26 0.93 12.05
C GLU A 24 5.32 2.16 11.15
N LEU A 25 4.48 2.23 10.11
CA LEU A 25 4.40 3.41 9.25
C LEU A 25 3.76 4.59 9.96
N ASP A 26 2.96 4.39 11.02
CA ASP A 26 2.42 5.50 11.81
C ASP A 26 3.52 6.26 12.56
N ARG A 27 4.65 5.61 12.83
CA ARG A 27 5.83 6.23 13.46
C ARG A 27 6.68 7.01 12.47
N HIS A 28 6.44 6.83 11.17
CA HIS A 28 7.17 7.45 10.08
C HIS A 28 6.18 8.19 9.18
N PRO A 29 5.92 9.49 9.40
CA PRO A 29 4.95 10.22 8.59
C PRO A 29 5.34 10.18 7.11
N LEU A 30 4.60 9.39 6.34
CA LEU A 30 4.76 9.26 4.89
C LEU A 30 3.87 10.27 4.21
N GLU A 31 4.45 11.25 3.52
CA GLU A 31 3.66 12.23 2.74
C GLU A 31 2.84 11.54 1.62
N SER A 32 3.32 10.40 1.14
CA SER A 32 2.65 9.55 0.15
C SER A 32 1.56 8.64 0.72
N GLY A 33 1.49 8.47 2.04
CA GLY A 33 0.54 7.59 2.73
C GLY A 33 0.87 6.09 2.69
N GLY A 34 1.79 5.63 1.83
CA GLY A 34 2.26 4.24 1.80
C GLY A 34 2.92 3.79 0.51
N PHE A 35 3.13 2.49 0.40
CA PHE A 35 3.81 1.83 -0.72
C PHE A 35 2.88 0.86 -1.42
N LEU A 36 2.97 0.78 -2.74
CA LEU A 36 2.25 -0.16 -3.59
C LEU A 36 3.25 -1.11 -4.24
N ASP A 37 3.23 -2.37 -3.81
CA ASP A 37 3.82 -3.47 -4.57
C ASP A 37 2.95 -3.74 -5.80
N ILE A 38 3.48 -3.35 -6.96
CA ILE A 38 2.80 -3.48 -8.25
C ILE A 38 2.73 -4.92 -8.75
N GLU A 39 3.62 -5.81 -8.32
CA GLU A 39 3.62 -7.21 -8.74
C GLU A 39 2.53 -7.99 -8.03
N SER A 40 2.41 -7.79 -6.72
CA SER A 40 1.44 -8.51 -5.88
C SER A 40 0.10 -7.79 -5.74
N ASN A 41 -0.05 -6.59 -6.32
CA ASN A 41 -1.17 -5.67 -6.09
C ASN A 41 -1.46 -5.49 -4.58
N ARG A 42 -0.40 -5.18 -3.82
CA ARG A 42 -0.46 -5.03 -2.36
C ARG A 42 -0.01 -3.64 -1.95
N ALA A 43 -0.87 -2.91 -1.25
CA ALA A 43 -0.53 -1.63 -0.66
C ALA A 43 -0.20 -1.79 0.82
N TYR A 44 0.94 -1.29 1.26
CA TYR A 44 1.34 -1.21 2.66
C TYR A 44 1.24 0.25 3.11
N VAL A 45 0.33 0.52 4.04
CA VAL A 45 -0.09 1.89 4.36
C VAL A 45 -0.12 2.14 5.86
N ASP A 46 -0.02 3.42 6.23
CA ASP A 46 -0.26 3.91 7.58
C ASP A 46 -1.76 3.85 7.94
N TRP A 47 -2.10 4.10 9.21
CA TRP A 47 -3.49 4.06 9.68
C TRP A 47 -4.34 5.16 9.01
N ALA A 48 -3.77 6.34 8.78
CA ALA A 48 -4.48 7.46 8.16
C ALA A 48 -4.92 7.12 6.74
N THR A 49 -4.05 6.51 5.96
CA THR A 49 -4.33 6.09 4.58
C THR A 49 -5.18 4.83 4.55
N PHE A 50 -4.98 3.89 5.47
CA PHE A 50 -5.84 2.71 5.62
C PHE A 50 -7.31 3.12 5.79
N LYS A 51 -7.60 4.11 6.64
CA LYS A 51 -8.96 4.63 6.81
C LYS A 51 -9.54 5.26 5.54
N ARG A 52 -8.72 5.85 4.67
CA ARG A 52 -9.19 6.36 3.36
C ARG A 52 -9.59 5.22 2.42
N PHE A 53 -8.94 4.07 2.52
CA PHE A 53 -9.33 2.87 1.76
C PHE A 53 -10.59 2.20 2.31
N ASP A 54 -10.89 2.38 3.59
CA ASP A 54 -12.12 1.91 4.23
C ASP A 54 -13.34 2.82 3.97
N ASP A 55 -13.11 4.08 3.57
CA ASP A 55 -14.17 5.06 3.27
C ASP A 55 -15.14 4.57 2.16
N ALA A 56 -16.44 4.88 2.24
CA ALA A 56 -17.43 4.43 1.26
C ALA A 56 -17.27 5.08 -0.14
N SER A 57 -16.56 6.20 -0.24
CA SER A 57 -16.38 6.95 -1.48
C SER A 57 -15.29 6.36 -2.36
N ILE A 58 -15.67 5.91 -3.56
CA ILE A 58 -14.74 5.43 -4.59
C ILE A 58 -13.71 6.52 -4.95
N GLN A 59 -14.12 7.79 -4.94
CA GLN A 59 -13.23 8.91 -5.26
C GLN A 59 -12.09 9.01 -4.23
N VAL A 60 -12.40 8.84 -2.94
CA VAL A 60 -11.42 8.87 -1.84
C VAL A 60 -10.44 7.71 -1.95
N ARG A 61 -10.93 6.50 -2.26
CA ARG A 61 -10.08 5.32 -2.46
C ARG A 61 -9.14 5.47 -3.65
N LYS A 62 -9.63 6.04 -4.76
CA LYS A 62 -8.81 6.33 -5.94
C LYS A 62 -7.75 7.39 -5.67
N ASP A 63 -8.10 8.44 -4.94
CA ASP A 63 -7.14 9.48 -4.53
C ASP A 63 -6.05 8.88 -3.63
N ALA A 64 -6.43 8.07 -2.64
CA ALA A 64 -5.49 7.37 -1.77
C ALA A 64 -4.56 6.44 -2.58
N PHE A 65 -5.11 5.68 -3.53
CA PHE A 65 -4.32 4.84 -4.43
C PHE A 65 -3.35 5.63 -5.30
N GLY A 66 -3.76 6.80 -5.78
CA GLY A 66 -2.91 7.68 -6.59
C GLY A 66 -1.70 8.25 -5.85
N ARG A 67 -1.77 8.35 -4.52
CA ARG A 67 -0.69 8.87 -3.67
C ARG A 67 0.38 7.84 -3.33
N LEU A 68 0.07 6.56 -3.43
CA LEU A 68 0.99 5.48 -3.05
C LEU A 68 2.26 5.49 -3.91
N VAL A 69 3.40 5.30 -3.25
CA VAL A 69 4.68 5.12 -3.94
C VAL A 69 4.72 3.72 -4.51
N ARG A 70 4.86 3.60 -5.83
CA ARG A 70 5.01 2.31 -6.50
C ARG A 70 6.40 1.78 -6.24
N VAL A 71 6.48 0.55 -5.75
CA VAL A 71 7.73 -0.16 -5.47
C VAL A 71 7.73 -1.48 -6.23
N THR A 72 8.88 -1.83 -6.78
CA THR A 72 9.13 -3.15 -7.36
C THR A 72 9.81 -4.06 -6.35
N LYS A 73 9.74 -5.39 -6.52
CA LYS A 73 10.30 -6.40 -5.58
C LYS A 73 11.75 -6.18 -5.16
N ASN A 74 12.53 -5.44 -5.95
CA ASN A 74 13.94 -5.17 -5.70
C ASN A 74 14.21 -3.77 -5.15
N GLU A 75 13.18 -2.97 -4.89
CA GLU A 75 13.37 -1.64 -4.32
C GLU A 75 13.37 -1.71 -2.79
N GLU A 76 14.55 -1.45 -2.23
CA GLU A 76 14.73 -1.22 -0.81
C GLU A 76 14.23 0.17 -0.47
N VAL A 77 13.12 0.22 0.25
CA VAL A 77 12.59 1.50 0.71
C VAL A 77 13.22 1.86 2.04
N LYS A 78 13.85 3.03 2.10
CA LYS A 78 14.27 3.63 3.38
C LYS A 78 13.06 4.18 4.12
N LEU A 79 12.75 3.56 5.25
CA LEU A 79 11.76 4.01 6.23
C LEU A 79 12.51 4.53 7.46
N GLY A 80 12.81 5.83 7.45
CA GLY A 80 13.69 6.43 8.47
C GLY A 80 15.09 5.80 8.44
N ASN A 81 15.46 5.10 9.52
CA ASN A 81 16.73 4.36 9.64
C ASN A 81 16.63 2.88 9.25
N ALA A 82 15.46 2.38 8.85
CA ALA A 82 15.27 0.98 8.48
C ALA A 82 15.19 0.81 6.95
N LEU A 83 15.89 -0.19 6.42
CA LEU A 83 15.67 -0.69 5.06
C LEU A 83 14.58 -1.76 5.10
N VAL A 84 13.54 -1.57 4.29
CA VAL A 84 12.43 -2.50 4.23
C VAL A 84 12.32 -3.05 2.82
N ARG A 85 12.32 -4.38 2.71
CA ARG A 85 11.94 -5.11 1.51
C ARG A 85 10.51 -5.62 1.63
N PHE A 86 9.76 -5.47 0.55
CA PHE A 86 8.39 -5.92 0.45
C PHE A 86 8.38 -7.21 -0.38
N ASP A 87 8.50 -8.35 0.31
CA ASP A 87 8.38 -9.66 -0.33
C ASP A 87 6.89 -10.04 -0.50
N PRO A 88 6.55 -10.84 -1.53
CA PRO A 88 5.18 -11.31 -1.78
C PRO A 88 4.62 -12.17 -0.64
N GLU A 89 5.48 -12.76 0.18
CA GLU A 89 5.13 -13.56 1.35
C GLU A 89 4.99 -12.72 2.65
N GLY A 90 5.37 -11.44 2.61
CA GLY A 90 5.38 -10.56 3.77
C GLY A 90 6.78 -10.02 4.08
N ARG A 91 6.81 -8.83 4.70
CA ARG A 91 8.01 -8.04 5.01
C ARG A 91 9.10 -8.87 5.72
N ASN A 92 10.29 -8.95 5.12
CA ASN A 92 11.50 -9.40 5.81
C ASN A 92 12.42 -8.21 6.13
N PRO A 93 12.98 -8.12 7.34
CA PRO A 93 14.06 -7.18 7.62
C PRO A 93 15.31 -7.58 6.83
N VAL A 94 15.91 -6.61 6.13
CA VAL A 94 17.23 -6.79 5.53
C VAL A 94 18.26 -6.64 6.64
N GLN A 95 19.00 -7.71 6.95
CA GLN A 95 20.15 -7.67 7.87
C GLN A 95 21.36 -7.01 7.21
#